data_AF-A0A8E2I9W9-F1
#
_entry.id   AF-A0A8E2I9W9-F1
#
_cell.length_a   1.000
_cell.length_b   1.000
_cell.length_c   1.000
_cell.angle_alpha   90.00
_cell.angle_beta   90.00
_cell.angle_gamma   90.00
#
_symmetry.space_group_name_H-M   'P 1'
#
loop_
_entity.id
_entity.type
_entity.pdbx_description
1 polymer ?
#
loop_
_entity_poly.entity_id
_entity_poly.type
_entity_poly.pdbx_seq_one_letter_code
_entity_poly.pdbx_strand_id
1 'polypeptide(L)'
;MDKNYEHFSHLIKETLEKSSNLLHGGKTTIYLFPFNPDQYTIISQMSGVTAFATSNQIIVLQIAPQKYKEEMLQYTVAHEYHHIVYFEGKKDKQRDLFDYILSEGKADSFATLINPEINVPWTDELSSDVELTIWDWAKDKRYSFNNNDLAEMNAGNGVIPKWSDYKIGYQIMQDFLRKNPDIPIKEWTFMDSDEILKRSRFSPNS
;
A
#
# COMPACT_ATOMS: atom_id res chain seq x y z
N MET A 1 -8.63 -7.60 -30.77
CA MET A 1 -8.57 -7.04 -29.41
C MET A 1 -8.62 -8.20 -28.44
N ASP A 2 -7.72 -8.20 -27.48
CA ASP A 2 -7.14 -9.38 -26.82
C ASP A 2 -8.10 -10.01 -25.81
N LYS A 3 -8.27 -11.34 -25.78
CA LYS A 3 -9.21 -12.04 -24.86
C LYS A 3 -8.97 -11.69 -23.39
N ASN A 4 -7.74 -11.34 -23.06
CA ASN A 4 -7.35 -10.97 -21.70
C ASN A 4 -7.80 -9.55 -21.31
N TYR A 5 -7.99 -8.63 -22.27
CA TYR A 5 -8.38 -7.24 -22.00
C TYR A 5 -9.77 -7.15 -21.34
N GLU A 6 -10.75 -7.88 -21.87
CA GLU A 6 -12.11 -7.89 -21.31
C GLU A 6 -12.11 -8.46 -19.89
N HIS A 7 -11.34 -9.51 -19.66
CA HIS A 7 -11.21 -10.12 -18.34
C HIS A 7 -10.51 -9.19 -17.33
N PHE A 8 -9.39 -8.56 -17.70
CA PHE A 8 -8.75 -7.54 -16.86
C PHE A 8 -9.70 -6.38 -16.56
N SER A 9 -10.39 -5.88 -17.59
CA SER A 9 -11.34 -4.77 -17.45
C SER A 9 -12.48 -5.12 -16.51
N HIS A 10 -12.97 -6.36 -16.55
CA HIS A 10 -13.98 -6.86 -15.62
C HIS A 10 -13.46 -6.86 -14.17
N LEU A 11 -12.32 -7.50 -13.92
CA LEU A 11 -11.73 -7.59 -12.57
C LEU A 11 -11.44 -6.20 -11.98
N ILE A 12 -10.89 -5.29 -12.80
CA ILE A 12 -10.60 -3.93 -12.39
C ILE A 12 -11.89 -3.19 -12.00
N LYS A 13 -12.93 -3.24 -12.84
CA LYS A 13 -14.21 -2.57 -12.57
C LYS A 13 -14.88 -3.12 -11.31
N GLU A 14 -14.97 -4.44 -11.19
CA GLU A 14 -15.56 -5.10 -10.02
C GLU A 14 -14.84 -4.70 -8.73
N THR A 15 -13.51 -4.66 -8.76
CA THR A 15 -12.70 -4.26 -7.60
C THR A 15 -12.91 -2.79 -7.24
N LEU A 16 -12.94 -1.90 -8.23
CA LEU A 16 -13.22 -0.48 -8.01
C LEU A 16 -14.62 -0.27 -7.42
N GLU A 17 -15.63 -1.00 -7.91
CA GLU A 17 -16.99 -0.94 -7.39
C GLU A 17 -17.03 -1.37 -5.92
N LYS A 18 -16.45 -2.53 -5.58
CA LYS A 18 -16.30 -3.01 -4.19
C LYS A 18 -15.59 -1.99 -3.32
N SER A 19 -14.47 -1.45 -3.80
CA SER A 19 -13.68 -0.45 -3.08
C SER A 19 -14.49 0.81 -2.81
N SER A 20 -15.21 1.32 -3.82
CA SER A 20 -16.02 2.53 -3.71
C SER A 20 -17.25 2.40 -2.79
N ASN A 21 -17.76 1.17 -2.64
CA ASN A 21 -18.83 0.87 -1.69
C ASN A 21 -18.35 0.90 -0.23
N LEU A 22 -17.08 0.53 0.02
CA LEU A 22 -16.48 0.55 1.37
C LEU A 22 -15.91 1.93 1.74
N LEU A 23 -15.27 2.58 0.78
CA LEU A 23 -14.64 3.88 0.93
C LEU A 23 -14.99 4.76 -0.28
N HIS A 24 -15.93 5.66 -0.09
CA HIS A 24 -16.37 6.55 -1.17
C HIS A 24 -15.21 7.47 -1.63
N GLY A 25 -14.96 7.49 -2.94
CA GLY A 25 -13.92 8.30 -3.58
C GLY A 25 -14.38 8.91 -4.89
N GLY A 26 -13.56 9.80 -5.45
CA GLY A 26 -13.83 10.46 -6.71
C GLY A 26 -13.74 9.55 -7.96
N LYS A 27 -13.99 10.16 -9.12
CA LYS A 27 -13.81 9.49 -10.41
C LYS A 27 -12.33 9.19 -10.66
N THR A 28 -12.01 7.92 -10.89
CA THR A 28 -10.65 7.44 -11.16
C THR A 28 -10.46 7.08 -12.63
N THR A 29 -9.35 7.50 -13.22
CA THR A 29 -8.90 7.08 -14.55
C THR A 29 -7.85 5.98 -14.42
N ILE A 30 -7.98 4.91 -15.20
CA ILE A 30 -7.01 3.82 -15.23
C ILE A 30 -6.33 3.78 -16.58
N TYR A 31 -5.00 3.83 -16.58
CA TYR A 31 -4.18 3.48 -17.73
C TYR A 31 -3.62 2.07 -17.55
N LEU A 32 -4.00 1.17 -18.45
CA LEU A 32 -3.53 -0.21 -18.45
C LEU A 32 -2.44 -0.41 -19.50
N PHE A 33 -1.25 -0.81 -19.07
CA PHE A 33 -0.11 -1.11 -19.93
C PHE A 33 0.35 -2.57 -19.75
N PRO A 34 0.95 -3.19 -20.78
CA PRO A 34 1.72 -4.40 -20.59
C PRO A 34 2.98 -4.09 -19.76
N PHE A 35 3.35 -4.98 -18.84
CA PHE A 35 4.61 -4.89 -18.12
C PHE A 35 5.80 -5.18 -19.05
N ASN A 36 6.94 -4.53 -18.82
CA ASN A 36 8.17 -4.76 -19.61
C ASN A 36 8.74 -6.18 -19.36
N PRO A 37 8.75 -7.09 -20.35
CA PRO A 37 9.21 -8.46 -20.14
C PRO A 37 10.70 -8.57 -19.74
N ASP A 38 11.53 -7.56 -20.03
CA ASP A 38 12.95 -7.56 -19.67
C ASP A 38 13.18 -7.35 -18.16
N GLN A 39 12.16 -6.89 -17.41
CA GLN A 39 12.23 -6.68 -15.97
C GLN A 39 11.65 -7.88 -15.17
N TYR A 40 11.98 -9.09 -15.61
CA TYR A 40 11.40 -10.34 -15.10
C TYR A 40 11.51 -10.52 -13.57
N THR A 41 12.65 -10.14 -12.98
CA THR A 41 12.89 -10.29 -11.54
C THR A 41 11.91 -9.45 -10.70
N ILE A 42 11.64 -8.21 -11.13
CA ILE A 42 10.75 -7.28 -10.41
C ILE A 42 9.32 -7.81 -10.46
N ILE A 43 8.83 -8.12 -11.66
CA ILE A 43 7.43 -8.51 -11.83
C ILE A 43 7.12 -9.88 -11.22
N SER A 44 8.10 -10.78 -11.15
CA SER A 44 7.95 -12.06 -10.46
C SER A 44 7.77 -11.86 -8.95
N GLN A 45 8.49 -10.90 -8.36
CA GLN A 45 8.33 -10.56 -6.94
C GLN A 45 6.99 -9.90 -6.64
N MET A 46 6.43 -9.19 -7.61
CA MET A 46 5.11 -8.52 -7.54
C MET A 46 3.96 -9.41 -8.04
N SER A 47 4.21 -10.71 -8.25
CA SER A 47 3.21 -11.67 -8.72
C SER A 47 2.46 -11.23 -10.00
N GLY A 48 3.16 -10.59 -10.94
CA GLY A 48 2.62 -10.27 -12.26
C GLY A 48 1.89 -8.94 -12.39
N VAL A 49 1.73 -8.17 -11.31
CA VAL A 49 0.98 -6.89 -11.32
C VAL A 49 1.77 -5.81 -10.58
N THR A 50 1.94 -4.65 -11.20
CA THR A 50 2.48 -3.44 -10.55
C THR A 50 1.61 -2.24 -10.88
N ALA A 51 1.54 -1.27 -9.98
CA ALA A 51 0.80 -0.05 -10.24
C ALA A 51 1.38 1.13 -9.44
N PHE A 52 0.87 2.32 -9.74
CA PHE A 52 0.99 3.48 -8.87
C PHE A 52 -0.19 4.44 -9.10
N ALA A 53 -0.61 5.10 -8.04
CA ALA A 53 -1.61 6.16 -8.06
C ALA A 53 -0.96 7.54 -8.06
N THR A 54 -1.66 8.53 -8.63
CA THR A 54 -1.28 9.94 -8.58
C THR A 54 -2.36 10.76 -7.89
N SER A 55 -1.99 11.93 -7.38
CA SER A 55 -2.93 12.90 -6.78
C SER A 55 -3.96 13.48 -7.77
N ASN A 56 -3.82 13.18 -9.08
CA ASN A 56 -4.73 13.60 -10.14
C ASN A 56 -5.79 12.53 -10.47
N GLN A 57 -6.12 11.66 -9.51
CA GLN A 57 -7.11 10.58 -9.68
C GLN A 57 -6.77 9.58 -10.81
N ILE A 58 -5.49 9.33 -11.03
CA ILE A 58 -5.02 8.38 -12.05
C ILE A 58 -4.32 7.20 -11.40
N ILE A 59 -4.69 5.99 -11.78
CA ILE A 59 -3.95 4.75 -11.53
C ILE A 59 -3.28 4.32 -12.83
N VAL A 60 -1.97 4.12 -12.78
CA VAL A 60 -1.22 3.48 -13.88
C VAL A 60 -0.97 2.04 -13.47
N LEU A 61 -1.55 1.10 -14.21
CA LEU A 61 -1.51 -0.33 -13.93
C LEU A 61 -0.72 -1.06 -15.03
N GLN A 62 0.20 -1.92 -14.61
CA GLN A 62 1.01 -2.74 -15.50
C GLN A 62 0.82 -4.22 -15.15
N ILE A 63 0.47 -5.02 -16.15
CA ILE A 63 0.22 -6.46 -15.98
C ILE A 63 1.18 -7.25 -16.87
N ALA A 64 1.80 -8.29 -16.31
CA ALA A 64 2.44 -9.36 -17.07
C ALA A 64 1.44 -10.53 -17.23
N PRO A 65 0.75 -10.64 -18.40
CA PRO A 65 -0.40 -11.55 -18.55
C PRO A 65 -0.05 -13.03 -18.37
N GLN A 66 1.23 -13.39 -18.55
CA GLN A 66 1.72 -14.77 -18.46
C GLN A 66 1.84 -15.29 -17.01
N LYS A 67 1.79 -14.40 -16.01
CA LYS A 67 2.21 -14.71 -14.63
C LYS A 67 1.32 -14.10 -13.54
N TYR A 68 0.34 -13.28 -13.90
CA TYR A 68 -0.51 -12.64 -12.91
C TYR A 68 -1.45 -13.64 -12.23
N LYS A 69 -1.81 -13.34 -10.99
CA LYS A 69 -2.93 -13.95 -10.29
C LYS A 69 -4.07 -12.96 -10.25
N GLU A 70 -5.31 -13.40 -10.43
CA GLU A 70 -6.49 -12.53 -10.39
C GLU A 70 -6.59 -11.80 -9.05
N GLU A 71 -6.37 -12.51 -7.94
CA GLU A 71 -6.37 -11.93 -6.58
C GLU A 71 -5.33 -10.81 -6.43
N MET A 72 -4.15 -10.95 -7.04
CA MET A 72 -3.11 -9.91 -7.02
C MET A 72 -3.54 -8.68 -7.80
N LEU A 73 -4.23 -8.86 -8.94
CA LEU A 73 -4.79 -7.74 -9.68
C LEU A 73 -5.83 -6.99 -8.85
N GLN A 74 -6.73 -7.72 -8.19
CA GLN A 74 -7.74 -7.12 -7.31
C GLN A 74 -7.08 -6.40 -6.12
N TYR A 75 -6.14 -7.04 -5.45
CA TYR A 75 -5.40 -6.44 -4.33
C TYR A 75 -4.67 -5.16 -4.74
N THR A 76 -3.89 -5.19 -5.84
CA THR A 76 -3.18 -4.00 -6.32
C THR A 76 -4.15 -2.89 -6.70
N VAL A 77 -5.27 -3.20 -7.37
CA VAL A 77 -6.28 -2.18 -7.72
C VAL A 77 -6.92 -1.57 -6.47
N ALA A 78 -7.24 -2.37 -5.45
CA ALA A 78 -7.79 -1.89 -4.18
C ALA A 78 -6.78 -1.02 -3.41
N HIS A 79 -5.51 -1.43 -3.36
CA HIS A 79 -4.41 -0.68 -2.76
C HIS A 79 -4.27 0.71 -3.43
N GLU A 80 -4.18 0.75 -4.76
CA GLU A 80 -4.05 2.03 -5.47
C GLU A 80 -5.32 2.88 -5.37
N TYR A 81 -6.50 2.26 -5.35
CA TYR A 81 -7.76 2.98 -5.11
C TYR A 81 -7.73 3.69 -3.75
N HIS A 82 -7.24 3.03 -2.70
CA HIS A 82 -7.09 3.66 -1.40
C HIS A 82 -6.18 4.90 -1.48
N HIS A 83 -5.06 4.82 -2.21
CA HIS A 83 -4.20 5.99 -2.42
C HIS A 83 -4.90 7.15 -3.11
N ILE A 84 -5.74 6.88 -4.12
CA ILE A 84 -6.55 7.90 -4.78
C ILE A 84 -7.40 8.65 -3.76
N VAL A 85 -8.15 7.94 -2.91
CA VAL A 85 -8.99 8.56 -1.88
C VAL A 85 -8.16 9.27 -0.81
N TYR A 86 -7.06 8.65 -0.36
CA TYR A 86 -6.14 9.24 0.62
C TYR A 86 -5.58 10.58 0.15
N PHE A 87 -5.20 10.70 -1.13
CA PHE A 87 -4.63 11.92 -1.69
C PHE A 87 -5.64 13.08 -1.79
N GLU A 88 -6.95 12.81 -1.84
CA GLU A 88 -7.97 13.86 -1.79
C GLU A 88 -7.89 14.68 -0.49
N GLY A 89 -7.59 14.04 0.64
CA GLY A 89 -7.48 14.67 1.96
C GLY A 89 -6.09 15.21 2.32
N LYS A 90 -5.08 14.99 1.46
CA LYS A 90 -3.67 15.36 1.72
C LYS A 90 -3.11 16.34 0.67
N LYS A 91 -3.95 16.95 -0.18
CA LYS A 91 -3.53 18.05 -1.05
C LYS A 91 -2.86 19.12 -0.19
N ASP A 92 -1.62 19.46 -0.52
CA ASP A 92 -0.81 20.52 0.11
C ASP A 92 -0.21 20.24 1.50
N LYS A 93 -0.31 19.02 2.05
CA LYS A 93 0.43 18.67 3.28
C LYS A 93 1.87 18.23 2.96
N GLN A 94 2.85 18.78 3.69
CA GLN A 94 4.19 18.20 3.72
C GLN A 94 4.10 16.76 4.22
N ARG A 95 4.80 15.84 3.56
CA ARG A 95 4.90 14.44 3.96
C ARG A 95 6.24 14.25 4.65
N ASP A 96 6.23 13.51 5.74
CA ASP A 96 7.43 12.93 6.34
C ASP A 96 7.50 11.42 6.06
N LEU A 97 8.52 10.75 6.59
CA LEU A 97 8.73 9.33 6.37
C LEU A 97 7.57 8.49 6.92
N PHE A 98 7.01 8.87 8.08
CA PHE A 98 5.90 8.12 8.67
C PHE A 98 4.58 8.36 7.96
N ASP A 99 4.36 9.56 7.42
CA ASP A 99 3.24 9.83 6.52
C ASP A 99 3.28 8.95 5.27
N TYR A 100 4.47 8.63 4.76
CA TYR A 100 4.64 7.69 3.66
C TYR A 100 4.37 6.24 4.10
N ILE A 101 5.09 5.76 5.11
CA ILE A 101 4.95 4.40 5.66
C ILE A 101 3.49 4.08 5.98
N LEU A 102 2.80 5.00 6.66
CA LEU A 102 1.39 4.79 7.01
C LEU A 102 0.45 4.96 5.83
N SER A 103 0.82 5.71 4.79
CA SER A 103 0.02 5.71 3.56
C SER A 103 0.02 4.35 2.86
N GLU A 104 1.17 3.67 2.77
CA GLU A 104 1.29 2.31 2.23
C GLU A 104 0.58 1.30 3.14
N GLY A 105 0.83 1.36 4.45
CA GLY A 105 0.21 0.46 5.43
C GLY A 105 -1.32 0.56 5.46
N LYS A 106 -1.87 1.77 5.31
CA LYS A 106 -3.32 1.98 5.18
C LYS A 106 -3.86 1.38 3.88
N ALA A 107 -3.15 1.55 2.77
CA ALA A 107 -3.54 1.01 1.48
C ALA A 107 -3.52 -0.52 1.47
N ASP A 108 -2.49 -1.15 2.04
CA ASP A 108 -2.43 -2.61 2.21
C ASP A 108 -3.53 -3.10 3.15
N SER A 109 -3.77 -2.42 4.27
CA SER A 109 -4.85 -2.79 5.20
C SER A 109 -6.23 -2.70 4.53
N PHE A 110 -6.46 -1.67 3.70
CA PHE A 110 -7.69 -1.56 2.91
C PHE A 110 -7.82 -2.69 1.88
N ALA A 111 -6.74 -2.99 1.16
CA ALA A 111 -6.72 -4.03 0.14
C ALA A 111 -6.99 -5.42 0.75
N THR A 112 -6.43 -5.73 1.92
CA THR A 112 -6.70 -6.98 2.63
C THR A 112 -8.16 -7.11 3.10
N LEU A 113 -8.85 -6.01 3.41
CA LEU A 113 -10.30 -6.07 3.71
C LEU A 113 -11.13 -6.53 2.51
N ILE A 114 -10.71 -6.19 1.30
CA ILE A 114 -11.38 -6.59 0.04
C ILE A 114 -10.94 -7.98 -0.40
N ASN A 115 -9.68 -8.34 -0.12
CA ASN A 115 -9.05 -9.60 -0.50
C ASN A 115 -8.50 -10.35 0.73
N PRO A 116 -9.34 -10.85 1.65
CA PRO A 116 -8.89 -11.40 2.93
C PRO A 116 -8.05 -12.68 2.83
N GLU A 117 -8.21 -13.44 1.74
CA GLU A 117 -7.49 -14.70 1.52
C GLU A 117 -6.14 -14.51 0.82
N ILE A 118 -5.83 -13.29 0.37
CA ILE A 118 -4.56 -13.05 -0.31
C ILE A 118 -3.42 -13.06 0.70
N ASN A 119 -2.32 -13.68 0.32
CA ASN A 119 -1.07 -13.54 1.05
C ASN A 119 -0.02 -12.87 0.17
N VAL A 120 0.43 -11.68 0.58
CA VAL A 120 1.53 -10.95 -0.07
C VAL A 120 2.74 -10.88 0.85
N PRO A 121 3.98 -11.05 0.35
CA PRO A 121 5.15 -11.18 1.23
C PRO A 121 5.49 -9.94 2.09
N TRP A 122 4.90 -8.79 1.78
CA TRP A 122 5.07 -7.56 2.54
C TRP A 122 3.99 -7.35 3.62
N THR A 123 2.98 -8.22 3.70
CA THR A 123 2.00 -8.23 4.81
C THR A 123 2.27 -9.34 5.83
N ASP A 124 3.24 -10.22 5.56
CA ASP A 124 3.66 -11.27 6.50
C ASP A 124 4.05 -10.68 7.87
N GLU A 125 3.76 -11.42 8.94
CA GLU A 125 4.16 -11.05 10.30
C GLU A 125 5.69 -10.96 10.41
N LEU A 126 6.17 -9.85 10.96
CA LEU A 126 7.59 -9.64 11.22
C LEU A 126 7.99 -10.35 12.51
N SER A 127 9.19 -10.93 12.55
CA SER A 127 9.79 -11.29 13.84
C SER A 127 10.07 -10.03 14.65
N SER A 128 10.03 -10.13 15.98
CA SER A 128 10.23 -8.98 16.88
C SER A 128 11.54 -8.25 16.59
N ASP A 129 12.64 -8.96 16.32
CA ASP A 129 13.94 -8.35 16.02
C ASP A 129 13.93 -7.55 14.72
N VAL A 130 13.25 -8.05 13.67
CA VAL A 130 13.14 -7.37 12.38
C VAL A 130 12.23 -6.14 12.50
N GLU A 131 11.10 -6.27 13.20
CA GLU A 131 10.19 -5.16 13.48
C GLU A 131 10.91 -4.03 14.22
N LEU A 132 11.63 -4.36 15.30
CA LEU A 132 12.41 -3.40 16.08
C LEU A 132 13.49 -2.73 15.23
N THR A 133 14.22 -3.50 14.41
CA THR A 133 15.28 -2.97 13.55
C THR A 133 14.73 -1.96 12.53
N ILE A 134 13.60 -2.27 11.89
CA ILE A 134 12.94 -1.36 10.94
C ILE A 134 12.42 -0.12 11.68
N TRP A 135 11.76 -0.32 12.81
CA TRP A 135 11.21 0.76 13.62
C TRP A 135 12.28 1.75 14.08
N ASP A 136 13.39 1.27 14.64
CA ASP A 136 14.48 2.13 15.09
C ASP A 136 15.11 2.91 13.94
N TRP A 137 15.33 2.26 12.80
CA TRP A 137 15.86 2.92 11.60
C TRP A 137 14.93 4.05 11.10
N ALA A 138 13.61 3.80 11.07
CA ALA A 138 12.62 4.76 10.59
C ALA A 138 12.40 5.91 11.58
N LYS A 139 12.38 5.60 12.89
CA LYS A 139 12.21 6.57 13.98
C LYS A 139 13.31 7.63 13.97
N ASP A 140 14.57 7.22 13.79
CA ASP A 140 15.71 8.14 13.69
C ASP A 140 15.61 9.11 12.50
N LYS A 141 14.84 8.73 11.49
CA LYS A 141 14.61 9.48 10.25
C LYS A 141 13.19 10.02 10.12
N ARG A 142 12.41 10.03 11.21
CA ARG A 142 10.96 10.32 11.21
C ARG A 142 10.57 11.49 10.32
N TYR A 143 11.28 12.62 10.46
CA TYR A 143 10.97 13.88 9.79
C TYR A 143 11.68 14.07 8.45
N SER A 144 12.40 13.05 7.96
CA SER A 144 12.98 13.10 6.62
C SER A 144 11.91 12.77 5.58
N PHE A 145 12.03 13.39 4.41
CA PHE A 145 11.27 12.99 3.23
C PHE A 145 12.17 13.17 2.00
N ASN A 146 13.23 12.38 1.96
CA ASN A 146 14.16 12.38 0.84
C ASN A 146 14.13 11.03 0.11
N ASN A 147 14.46 11.06 -1.17
CA ASN A 147 14.39 9.88 -2.03
C ASN A 147 15.34 8.76 -1.61
N ASN A 148 16.43 9.05 -0.89
CA ASN A 148 17.38 8.04 -0.45
C ASN A 148 16.76 7.18 0.65
N ASP A 149 16.14 7.80 1.66
CA ASP A 149 15.51 7.07 2.76
C ASP A 149 14.37 6.18 2.25
N LEU A 150 13.54 6.70 1.34
CA LEU A 150 12.48 5.92 0.69
C LEU A 150 13.06 4.74 -0.12
N ALA A 151 14.12 4.98 -0.89
CA ALA A 151 14.78 3.93 -1.65
C ALA A 151 15.41 2.85 -0.75
N GLU A 152 16.00 3.25 0.38
CA GLU A 152 16.57 2.32 1.36
C GLU A 152 15.48 1.47 2.03
N MET A 153 14.31 2.03 2.35
CA MET A 153 13.20 1.23 2.89
C MET A 153 12.67 0.22 1.87
N ASN A 154 12.52 0.65 0.62
CA ASN A 154 11.97 -0.19 -0.43
C ASN A 154 12.93 -1.32 -0.84
N ALA A 155 14.20 -1.00 -1.10
CA ALA A 155 15.20 -1.96 -1.57
C ALA A 155 15.89 -2.73 -0.43
N GLY A 156 15.88 -2.19 0.78
CA GLY A 156 16.76 -2.61 1.87
C GLY A 156 18.17 -2.00 1.74
N ASN A 157 18.90 -1.92 2.85
CA ASN A 157 20.23 -1.30 2.92
C ASN A 157 21.27 -2.13 3.68
N GLY A 158 20.99 -3.42 3.91
CA GLY A 158 21.83 -4.34 4.69
C GLY A 158 21.60 -4.28 6.20
N VAL A 159 20.92 -3.23 6.71
CA VAL A 159 20.41 -3.16 8.10
C VAL A 159 18.93 -3.55 8.11
N ILE A 160 18.12 -2.91 7.27
CA ILE A 160 16.70 -3.21 7.10
C ILE A 160 16.47 -4.06 5.85
N PRO A 161 15.52 -5.00 5.86
CA PRO A 161 15.19 -5.82 4.70
C PRO A 161 14.47 -5.00 3.61
N LYS A 162 14.34 -5.58 2.42
CA LYS A 162 13.47 -5.03 1.37
C LYS A 162 12.02 -4.92 1.83
N TRP A 163 11.30 -3.95 1.24
CA TRP A 163 9.90 -3.63 1.50
C TRP A 163 9.62 -3.29 2.97
N SER A 164 10.59 -2.69 3.64
CA SER A 164 10.47 -2.32 5.06
C SER A 164 9.38 -1.27 5.28
N ASP A 165 9.19 -0.37 4.32
CA ASP A 165 8.11 0.61 4.23
C ASP A 165 6.73 -0.05 4.32
N TYR A 166 6.44 -0.97 3.39
CA TYR A 166 5.19 -1.73 3.34
C TYR A 166 5.00 -2.55 4.62
N LYS A 167 6.03 -3.33 4.99
CA LYS A 167 5.97 -4.26 6.11
C LYS A 167 5.67 -3.57 7.43
N ILE A 168 6.44 -2.54 7.79
CA ILE A 168 6.22 -1.85 9.07
C ILE A 168 4.92 -1.04 9.06
N GLY A 169 4.58 -0.42 7.92
CA GLY A 169 3.33 0.31 7.76
C GLY A 169 2.11 -0.59 7.99
N TYR A 170 2.12 -1.78 7.40
CA TYR A 170 1.07 -2.78 7.60
C TYR A 170 1.00 -3.23 9.07
N GLN A 171 2.13 -3.59 9.70
CA GLN A 171 2.14 -4.00 11.12
C GLN A 171 1.60 -2.92 12.07
N ILE A 172 1.96 -1.65 11.85
CA ILE A 172 1.43 -0.53 12.63
C ILE A 172 -0.09 -0.44 12.48
N MET A 173 -0.58 -0.52 11.24
CA MET A 173 -2.02 -0.44 10.96
C MET A 173 -2.80 -1.63 11.53
N GLN A 174 -2.28 -2.86 11.43
CA GLN A 174 -2.93 -4.03 12.01
C GLN A 174 -3.01 -3.94 13.54
N ASP A 175 -1.95 -3.47 14.20
CA ASP A 175 -1.99 -3.25 15.65
C ASP A 175 -2.99 -2.16 16.04
N PHE A 176 -3.01 -1.05 15.29
CA PHE A 176 -3.96 0.05 15.48
C PHE A 176 -5.42 -0.43 15.29
N LEU A 177 -5.75 -1.08 14.19
CA LEU A 177 -7.10 -1.55 13.89
C LEU A 177 -7.59 -2.58 14.91
N ARG A 178 -6.70 -3.49 15.35
CA ARG A 178 -7.01 -4.46 16.41
C ARG A 178 -7.35 -3.79 17.75
N LYS A 179 -6.67 -2.68 18.09
CA LYS A 179 -6.94 -1.90 19.31
C LYS A 179 -8.12 -0.95 19.18
N ASN A 180 -8.53 -0.63 17.95
CA ASN A 180 -9.56 0.36 17.66
C ASN A 180 -10.57 -0.16 16.61
N PRO A 181 -11.25 -1.29 16.87
CA PRO A 181 -12.04 -2.00 15.86
C PRO A 181 -13.27 -1.22 15.36
N ASP A 182 -13.74 -0.24 16.14
CA ASP A 182 -14.93 0.54 15.83
C ASP A 182 -14.64 1.79 14.98
N ILE A 183 -13.36 2.10 14.68
CA ILE A 183 -13.02 3.25 13.83
C ILE A 183 -13.40 2.93 12.37
N PRO A 184 -14.26 3.73 11.73
CA PRO A 184 -14.64 3.51 10.33
C PRO A 184 -13.47 3.68 9.36
N ILE A 185 -13.53 2.97 8.23
CA ILE A 185 -12.54 3.07 7.13
C ILE A 185 -12.19 4.51 6.78
N LYS A 186 -13.24 5.31 6.53
CA LYS A 186 -13.09 6.72 6.19
C LYS A 186 -12.31 7.50 7.24
N GLU A 187 -12.48 7.20 8.53
CA GLU A 187 -11.82 7.94 9.61
C GLU A 187 -10.32 7.60 9.66
N TRP A 188 -9.95 6.32 9.67
CA TRP A 188 -8.53 5.95 9.72
C TRP A 188 -7.79 6.22 8.41
N THR A 189 -8.46 6.26 7.25
CA THR A 189 -7.86 6.70 5.98
C THR A 189 -7.26 8.09 6.14
N PHE A 190 -7.99 9.04 6.74
CA PHE A 190 -7.56 10.44 6.87
C PHE A 190 -6.87 10.79 8.19
N MET A 191 -6.84 9.87 9.15
CA MET A 191 -6.18 10.06 10.44
C MET A 191 -4.68 10.35 10.27
N ASP A 192 -4.16 11.30 11.04
CA ASP A 192 -2.74 11.68 10.97
C ASP A 192 -1.85 10.59 11.59
N SER A 193 -0.63 10.48 11.06
CA SER A 193 0.34 9.44 11.41
C SER A 193 0.66 9.38 12.91
N ASP A 194 0.81 10.55 13.53
CA ASP A 194 1.02 10.69 14.98
C ASP A 194 -0.12 10.09 15.81
N GLU A 195 -1.36 10.24 15.36
CA GLU A 195 -2.53 9.73 16.09
C GLU A 195 -2.59 8.20 16.01
N ILE A 196 -2.34 7.63 14.82
CA ILE A 196 -2.26 6.18 14.62
C ILE A 196 -1.17 5.58 15.51
N LEU A 197 0.01 6.21 15.53
CA LEU A 197 1.14 5.74 16.33
C LEU A 197 0.82 5.77 17.83
N LYS A 198 0.27 6.88 18.34
CA LYS A 198 -0.15 7.01 19.76
C LYS A 198 -1.18 5.97 20.19
N ARG A 199 -1.99 5.49 19.25
CA ARG A 199 -3.07 4.51 19.47
C ARG A 199 -2.67 3.07 19.09
N SER A 200 -1.42 2.84 18.72
CA SER A 200 -0.82 1.52 18.45
C SER A 200 0.25 1.19 19.50
N ARG A 201 0.97 0.08 19.33
CA ARG A 201 2.11 -0.30 20.17
C ARG A 201 3.37 0.50 19.85
N PHE A 202 3.34 1.28 18.77
CA PHE A 202 4.45 2.08 18.26
C PHE A 202 4.38 3.53 18.75
N SER A 203 3.88 3.73 19.98
CA SER A 203 3.80 5.07 20.55
C SER A 203 5.21 5.63 20.75
N PRO A 204 5.50 6.89 20.38
CA PRO A 204 6.85 7.46 20.53
C PRO A 204 7.39 7.50 21.97
N ASN A 205 6.54 7.26 22.98
CA ASN A 205 6.87 7.27 24.41
C ASN A 205 6.87 5.88 25.07
N SER A 206 6.77 4.78 24.30
CA SER A 206 6.84 3.40 24.83
C SER A 206 8.25 2.84 24.83
#